data_AF-A0A842RI49-F1
#
_entry.id   AF-A0A842RI49-F1
#
_cell.length_a   1.000
_cell.length_b   1.000
_cell.length_c   1.000
_cell.angle_alpha   90.00
_cell.angle_beta   90.00
_cell.angle_gamma   90.00
#
_symmetry.space_group_name_H-M   'P 1'
#
loop_
_entity.id
_entity.type
_entity.pdbx_description
1 polymer ?
#
loop_
_entity_poly.entity_id
_entity_poly.type
_entity_poly.pdbx_seq_one_letter_code
_entity_poly.pdbx_strand_id
1 'polypeptide(L)'
;MARHKVKITVLKRVDPEYIFDGKVPTSPSGKKYSICTAFKDGQEFISENIRCPEGFCNYAWKDIYSDLRVLACGGDHEPWVEKPKMISCCTDGIRPVSFILERIEEEK
;
A
#
# COMPACT_ATOMS: atom_id res chain seq x y z
N MET A 1 -24.34 -8.39 1.62
CA MET A 1 -23.73 -7.26 2.35
C MET A 1 -23.00 -6.41 1.32
N ALA A 2 -23.37 -5.14 1.18
CA ALA A 2 -22.63 -4.22 0.31
C ALA A 2 -21.23 -4.03 0.90
N ARG A 3 -20.20 -4.06 0.05
CA ARG A 3 -18.80 -3.81 0.46
C ARG A 3 -18.51 -2.35 0.21
N HIS A 4 -17.86 -1.69 1.17
CA HIS A 4 -17.44 -0.30 1.01
C HIS A 4 -16.29 -0.20 0.00
N LYS A 5 -16.23 0.92 -0.71
CA LYS A 5 -15.09 1.26 -1.56
C LYS A 5 -13.93 1.69 -0.66
N VAL A 6 -12.71 1.29 -1.00
CA VAL A 6 -11.51 1.67 -0.24
C VAL A 6 -10.59 2.44 -1.17
N LYS A 7 -10.26 3.66 -0.76
CA LYS A 7 -9.26 4.49 -1.41
C LYS A 7 -7.88 4.09 -0.90
N ILE A 8 -6.94 3.92 -1.81
CA ILE A 8 -5.55 3.56 -1.55
C ILE A 8 -4.70 4.71 -2.05
N THR A 9 -3.97 5.38 -1.16
CA THR A 9 -3.08 6.48 -1.53
C THR A 9 -1.65 6.10 -1.22
N VAL A 10 -0.76 6.26 -2.18
CA VAL A 10 0.68 6.05 -2.02
C VAL A 10 1.25 7.25 -1.27
N LEU A 11 1.69 7.06 -0.03
CA LEU A 11 2.24 8.14 0.80
C LEU A 11 3.65 8.50 0.33
N LYS A 12 4.58 7.55 0.46
CA LYS A 12 5.98 7.77 0.14
C LYS A 12 6.68 6.47 -0.20
N ARG A 13 7.54 6.54 -1.21
CA ARG A 13 8.52 5.52 -1.56
C ARG A 13 9.85 5.89 -0.91
N VAL A 14 10.49 4.92 -0.25
CA VAL A 14 11.76 5.16 0.43
C VAL A 14 12.91 4.65 -0.45
N ASP A 15 13.96 5.45 -0.54
CA ASP A 15 15.19 5.06 -1.21
C ASP A 15 15.91 3.96 -0.40
N PRO A 16 16.31 2.85 -1.04
CA PRO A 16 17.05 1.78 -0.37
C PRO A 16 18.36 2.28 0.24
N GLU A 17 19.00 3.29 -0.34
CA GLU A 17 20.24 3.86 0.18
C GLU A 17 20.08 4.42 1.61
N TYR A 18 18.90 4.93 1.94
CA TYR A 18 18.57 5.41 3.29
C TYR A 18 18.39 4.26 4.28
N ILE A 19 17.86 3.11 3.83
CA ILE A 19 17.57 1.96 4.70
C ILE A 19 18.83 1.14 4.99
N PHE A 20 19.73 1.03 4.02
CA PHE A 20 20.93 0.20 4.11
C PHE A 20 22.21 0.99 4.39
N ASP A 21 22.12 2.26 4.80
CA ASP A 21 23.30 3.13 5.04
C ASP A 21 24.29 3.11 3.86
N GLY A 22 23.77 3.17 2.63
CA GLY A 22 24.56 3.11 1.40
C GLY A 22 25.04 1.70 0.97
N LYS A 23 24.80 0.64 1.76
CA LYS A 23 25.12 -0.76 1.42
C LYS A 23 23.93 -1.49 0.81
N VAL A 24 23.36 -0.93 -0.26
CA VAL A 24 22.21 -1.54 -0.93
C VAL A 24 22.59 -2.91 -1.51
N PRO A 25 21.83 -3.98 -1.22
CA PRO A 25 22.08 -5.29 -1.82
C PRO A 25 21.98 -5.21 -3.35
N THR A 26 22.82 -5.96 -4.05
CA THR A 26 22.76 -6.03 -5.51
C THR A 26 21.77 -7.11 -5.93
N SER A 27 21.01 -6.85 -6.99
CA SER A 27 20.22 -7.91 -7.63
C SER A 27 21.14 -9.02 -8.17
N PRO A 28 20.62 -10.24 -8.41
CA PRO A 28 21.38 -11.32 -9.03
C PRO A 28 21.99 -10.96 -10.38
N SER A 29 21.47 -9.92 -11.04
CA SER A 29 21.97 -9.38 -12.32
C SER A 29 22.95 -8.20 -12.15
N GLY A 30 23.43 -7.92 -10.94
CA GLY A 30 24.41 -6.86 -10.67
C GLY A 30 23.85 -5.43 -10.70
N LYS A 31 22.53 -5.24 -10.88
CA LYS A 31 21.90 -3.92 -10.80
C LYS A 31 21.61 -3.56 -9.34
N LYS A 32 21.97 -2.33 -8.95
CA LYS A 32 21.54 -1.74 -7.68
C LYS A 32 20.02 -1.57 -7.66
N TYR A 33 19.38 -1.86 -6.54
CA TYR A 33 17.98 -1.51 -6.37
C TYR A 33 17.84 0.00 -6.23
N SER A 34 16.80 0.54 -6.86
CA SER A 34 16.37 1.93 -6.75
C SER A 34 14.96 1.97 -6.14
N ILE A 35 14.40 3.18 -6.00
CA ILE A 35 13.01 3.36 -5.57
C ILE A 35 12.04 2.45 -6.35
N CYS A 36 10.94 2.08 -5.70
CA CYS A 36 9.93 1.27 -6.34
C CYS A 36 9.38 1.98 -7.60
N THR A 37 9.57 1.35 -8.76
CA THR A 37 9.12 1.87 -10.06
C THR A 37 7.65 1.60 -10.35
N ALA A 38 7.01 0.73 -9.56
CA ALA A 38 5.61 0.34 -9.76
C ALA A 38 4.61 1.41 -9.31
N PHE A 39 5.03 2.35 -8.45
CA PHE A 39 4.18 3.38 -7.87
C PHE A 39 4.81 4.76 -8.04
N LYS A 40 3.99 5.81 -7.91
CA LYS A 40 4.42 7.21 -7.78
C LYS A 40 3.95 7.77 -6.44
N ASP A 41 4.71 8.67 -5.84
CA ASP A 41 4.32 9.34 -4.60
C ASP A 41 3.06 10.18 -4.83
N GLY A 42 2.09 10.09 -3.92
CA GLY A 42 0.78 10.73 -4.06
C GLY A 42 -0.17 10.05 -5.04
N GLN A 43 0.19 8.89 -5.63
CA GLN A 43 -0.70 8.18 -6.53
C GLN A 43 -1.90 7.60 -5.77
N GLU A 44 -3.09 7.74 -6.36
CA GLU A 44 -4.34 7.29 -5.76
C GLU A 44 -4.95 6.16 -6.59
N PHE A 45 -5.51 5.17 -5.90
CA PHE A 45 -6.25 4.07 -6.49
C PHE A 45 -7.55 3.85 -5.71
N ILE A 46 -8.57 3.32 -6.37
CA ILE A 46 -9.83 2.97 -5.73
C ILE A 46 -10.04 1.48 -5.92
N SER A 47 -10.21 0.77 -4.80
CA SER A 47 -10.61 -0.64 -4.81
C SER A 47 -12.11 -0.74 -4.55
N GLU A 48 -12.82 -1.29 -5.55
CA GLU A 48 -14.23 -1.61 -5.44
C GLU A 48 -14.41 -3.12 -5.26
N ASN A 49 -15.27 -3.52 -4.32
CA ASN A 49 -15.57 -4.93 -4.03
C ASN A 49 -14.35 -5.81 -3.65
N ILE A 50 -13.28 -5.21 -3.11
CA ILE A 50 -12.03 -5.90 -2.75
C ILE A 50 -11.34 -6.46 -4.01
N ARG A 51 -11.40 -5.71 -5.12
CA ARG A 51 -10.68 -6.03 -6.35
C ARG A 51 -9.39 -5.21 -6.43
N CYS A 52 -8.34 -5.84 -6.95
CA CYS A 52 -7.08 -5.16 -7.24
C CYS A 52 -7.33 -4.06 -8.29
N PRO A 53 -6.96 -2.79 -8.03
CA PRO A 53 -7.07 -1.73 -9.03
C PRO A 53 -6.19 -2.01 -10.25
N GLU A 54 -6.62 -1.53 -11.42
CA GLU A 54 -5.83 -1.65 -12.64
C GLU A 54 -4.48 -0.91 -12.51
N GLY A 55 -3.39 -1.58 -12.91
CA GLY A 55 -2.05 -1.03 -12.78
C GLY A 55 -1.45 -1.08 -11.36
N PHE A 56 -2.14 -1.67 -10.39
CA PHE A 56 -1.59 -1.86 -9.05
C PHE A 56 -0.61 -3.04 -9.01
N CYS A 57 0.47 -2.93 -8.21
CA CYS A 57 1.43 -4.02 -8.07
C CYS A 57 0.82 -5.22 -7.32
N ASN A 58 0.79 -6.39 -7.97
CA ASN A 58 0.22 -7.63 -7.38
C ASN A 58 0.87 -8.05 -6.05
N TYR A 59 2.17 -7.78 -5.88
CA TYR A 59 2.88 -8.10 -4.63
C TYR A 59 2.38 -7.22 -3.49
N ALA A 60 2.41 -5.89 -3.69
CA ALA A 60 1.88 -4.94 -2.73
C ALA A 60 0.38 -5.17 -2.45
N TRP A 61 -0.40 -5.60 -3.46
CA TRP A 61 -1.81 -5.93 -3.28
C TRP A 61 -2.01 -7.04 -2.25
N LYS A 62 -1.20 -8.10 -2.35
CA LYS A 62 -1.25 -9.23 -1.42
C LYS A 62 -0.98 -8.79 0.03
N ASP A 63 -0.03 -7.87 0.22
CA ASP A 63 0.32 -7.35 1.54
C ASP A 63 -0.83 -6.54 2.15
N ILE A 64 -1.42 -5.61 1.39
CA ILE A 64 -2.49 -4.73 1.88
C ILE A 64 -3.88 -5.40 1.89
N TYR A 65 -4.03 -6.59 1.28
CA TYR A 65 -5.32 -7.23 1.05
C TYR A 65 -6.12 -7.46 2.34
N SER A 66 -5.45 -7.91 3.40
CA SER A 66 -6.08 -8.20 4.68
C SER A 66 -6.66 -6.93 5.30
N ASP A 67 -5.88 -5.85 5.32
CA ASP A 67 -6.27 -4.55 5.88
C ASP A 67 -7.40 -3.92 5.09
N LEU A 68 -7.29 -3.97 3.75
CA LEU A 68 -8.31 -3.48 2.84
C LEU A 68 -9.62 -4.25 3.00
N ARG A 69 -9.54 -5.58 3.18
CA ARG A 69 -10.73 -6.42 3.41
C ARG A 69 -11.43 -6.06 4.71
N VAL A 70 -10.70 -5.78 5.79
CA VAL A 70 -11.28 -5.32 7.06
C VAL A 70 -12.06 -4.02 6.84
N LEU A 71 -11.44 -3.03 6.19
CA LEU A 71 -12.08 -1.74 5.88
C LEU A 71 -13.31 -1.90 4.97
N ALA A 72 -13.19 -2.70 3.91
CA ALA A 72 -14.29 -2.95 2.96
C ALA A 72 -15.49 -3.68 3.59
N CYS A 73 -15.24 -4.47 4.63
CA CYS A 73 -16.28 -5.14 5.42
C CYS A 73 -16.87 -4.26 6.53
N GLY A 74 -16.43 -3.01 6.67
CA GLY A 74 -16.90 -2.09 7.71
C GLY A 74 -16.18 -2.22 9.05
N GLY A 75 -15.11 -3.03 9.12
CA GLY A 75 -14.23 -3.09 10.28
C GLY A 75 -13.25 -1.92 10.30
N ASP A 76 -12.63 -1.73 11.47
CA ASP A 76 -11.69 -0.65 11.75
C ASP A 76 -10.39 -1.20 12.36
N HIS A 77 -9.34 -0.39 12.34
CA HIS A 77 -7.99 -0.77 12.79
C HIS A 77 -7.54 -0.04 14.06
N GLU A 78 -8.46 0.22 14.99
CA GLU A 78 -8.11 0.74 16.32
C GLU A 78 -7.26 -0.27 17.11
N PRO A 79 -6.28 0.18 17.93
CA PRO A 79 -5.92 1.57 18.25
C PRO A 79 -4.82 2.15 17.33
N TRP A 80 -4.52 1.52 16.20
CA TRP A 80 -3.33 1.84 15.40
C TRP A 80 -3.47 3.11 14.56
N VAL A 81 -4.67 3.36 14.02
CA VAL A 81 -4.94 4.49 13.11
C VAL A 81 -6.34 5.04 13.36
N GLU A 82 -6.54 6.35 13.09
CA GLU A 82 -7.85 6.98 13.13
C GLU A 82 -8.83 6.33 12.15
N LYS A 83 -10.09 6.16 12.58
CA LYS A 83 -11.14 5.61 11.72
C LYS A 83 -11.50 6.57 10.58
N PRO A 84 -11.92 6.04 9.41
CA PRO A 84 -11.89 4.64 8.98
C PRO A 84 -10.65 4.37 8.10
N LYS A 85 -9.45 4.52 8.67
CA LYS A 85 -8.18 4.42 7.94
C LYS A 85 -7.30 3.28 8.44
N MET A 86 -6.34 2.90 7.60
CA MET A 86 -5.24 2.01 7.93
C MET A 86 -3.99 2.42 7.16
N ILE A 87 -2.82 2.30 7.78
CA ILE A 87 -1.53 2.50 7.11
C ILE A 87 -0.91 1.13 6.93
N SER A 88 -0.66 0.77 5.68
CA SER A 88 -0.04 -0.51 5.32
C SER A 88 1.17 -0.25 4.42
N CYS A 89 2.05 -1.22 4.30
CA CYS A 89 3.24 -1.10 3.46
C CYS A 89 3.43 -2.31 2.55
N CYS A 90 4.14 -2.10 1.45
CA CYS A 90 4.70 -3.19 0.66
C CYS A 90 5.80 -3.85 1.51
N THR A 91 5.71 -5.16 1.74
CA THR A 91 6.65 -5.92 2.59
C THR A 91 8.01 -6.17 1.92
N ASP A 92 8.23 -5.55 0.76
CA ASP A 92 9.52 -5.49 0.09
C ASP A 92 10.52 -4.75 0.98
N GLY A 93 11.34 -5.51 1.71
CA GLY A 93 12.33 -4.98 2.65
C GLY A 93 13.49 -4.24 1.98
N ILE A 94 13.57 -4.22 0.65
CA ILE A 94 14.59 -3.48 -0.08
C ILE A 94 14.06 -2.10 -0.48
N ARG A 95 12.82 -2.03 -0.99
CA ARG A 95 12.20 -0.80 -1.50
C ARG A 95 10.79 -0.64 -0.92
N PRO A 96 10.66 -0.35 0.38
CA PRO A 96 9.37 -0.25 1.02
C PRO A 96 8.59 0.94 0.46
N VAL A 97 7.29 0.73 0.33
CA VAL A 97 6.32 1.74 -0.09
C VAL A 97 5.24 1.79 0.96
N SER A 98 4.95 2.98 1.48
CA SER A 98 3.88 3.18 2.45
C SER A 98 2.59 3.61 1.74
N PHE A 99 1.48 3.00 2.14
CA PHE A 99 0.14 3.28 1.64
C PHE A 99 -0.78 3.67 2.78
N ILE A 100 -1.71 4.58 2.52
CA ILE A 100 -2.86 4.82 3.37
C ILE A 100 -4.10 4.27 2.69
N LEU A 101 -4.84 3.45 3.42
CA LEU A 101 -6.12 2.88 3.05
C LEU A 101 -7.19 3.64 3.79
N GLU A 102 -8.20 4.15 3.09
CA GLU A 102 -9.30 4.89 3.68
C GLU A 102 -10.61 4.36 3.11
N ARG A 103 -11.55 4.01 4.00
CA ARG A 103 -12.89 3.62 3.58
C ARG A 103 -13.65 4.86 3.11
N ILE A 104 -14.20 4.80 1.89
CA ILE A 104 -15.11 5.82 1.40
C ILE A 104 -16.48 5.55 2.03
N GLU A 105 -16.89 6.43 2.93
CA GLU A 105 -18.25 6.44 3.46
C GLU A 105 -19.14 7.14 2.43
N GLU A 106 -19.85 6.36 1.60
CA GLU A 106 -20.90 6.93 0.77
C GLU A 106 -22.02 7.39 1.71
N GLU A 107 -22.20 8.72 1.82
CA GLU A 107 -23.34 9.31 2.51
C GLU A 107 -24.62 8.71 1.91
N LYS A 108 -25.44 8.13 2.79
CA LYS A 108 -26.64 7.38 2.43
C LYS A 108 -27.84 8.29 2.25
#